data_AF-A0A7X7EQ00-F1
#
_entry.id   AF-A0A7X7EQ00-F1
#
_cell.length_a   1.000
_cell.length_b   1.000
_cell.length_c   1.000
_cell.angle_alpha   90.00
_cell.angle_beta   90.00
_cell.angle_gamma   90.00
#
_symmetry.space_group_name_H-M   'P 1'
#
loop_
_entity.id
_entity.type
_entity.pdbx_description
1 polymer ?
#
loop_
_entity_poly.entity_id
_entity_poly.type
_entity_poly.pdbx_seq_one_letter_code
_entity_poly.pdbx_strand_id
1 'polypeptide(L)' 'MPSLRFRQVHLDFHTSPDIAAIGSQFDKKHWQQTLQRARVNSITCFSK' A
#
# COMPACT_ATOMS: atom_id res chain seq x y z
N MET A 1 -10.27 6.95 -26.93
CA MET A 1 -9.60 7.13 -25.63
C MET A 1 -9.06 5.79 -25.17
N PRO A 2 -7.86 5.70 -24.58
CA PRO A 2 -7.39 4.43 -24.03
C PRO A 2 -8.33 3.99 -22.88
N SER A 3 -8.61 2.69 -22.82
CA SER A 3 -9.41 2.09 -21.74
C SER A 3 -8.65 2.20 -20.42
N LEU A 4 -9.24 2.89 -19.44
CA LEU A 4 -8.72 2.94 -18.07
C LEU A 4 -8.86 1.56 -17.43
N ARG A 5 -7.75 0.98 -16.98
CA ARG A 5 -7.77 -0.29 -16.26
C ARG A 5 -8.09 -0.05 -14.78
N PHE A 6 -9.09 -0.76 -14.28
CA PHE A 6 -9.70 -0.50 -12.97
C PHE A 6 -9.06 -1.22 -11.78
N ARG A 7 -7.90 -1.89 -11.94
CA ARG A 7 -7.23 -2.53 -10.79
C ARG A 7 -6.42 -1.49 -10.01
N GLN A 8 -7.11 -0.70 -9.22
CA GLN A 8 -6.55 0.41 -8.46
C GLN A 8 -6.57 0.09 -6.97
N VAL A 9 -5.60 0.61 -6.22
CA VAL A 9 -5.61 0.53 -4.76
C VAL A 9 -5.40 1.92 -4.16
N HIS A 10 -6.09 2.17 -3.05
CA HIS A 10 -5.86 3.33 -2.21
C HIS A 10 -5.03 2.86 -1.02
N LEU A 11 -3.87 3.48 -0.81
CA LEU A 11 -2.89 3.06 0.20
C LEU A 11 -2.56 4.21 1.13
N ASP A 12 -2.80 3.98 2.42
CA ASP A 12 -2.37 4.87 3.49
C ASP A 12 -1.68 4.08 4.60
N PHE A 13 -0.61 4.64 5.16
CA PHE A 13 0.05 4.11 6.35
C PHE A 13 -0.36 4.93 7.56
N HIS A 14 -1.00 4.27 8.53
CA HIS A 14 -1.44 4.88 9.77
C HIS A 14 -0.83 4.16 10.96
N THR A 15 -0.23 4.93 11.86
CA THR A 15 0.18 4.47 13.19
C THR A 15 -0.67 5.19 14.22
N SER A 16 -1.28 4.44 15.14
CA SER A 16 -1.93 5.01 16.32
C SER A 16 -0.92 5.02 17.47
N PRO A 17 -0.78 6.15 18.20
CA PRO A 17 0.09 6.20 19.38
C PRO A 17 -0.43 5.31 20.52
N ASP A 18 -1.72 4.94 20.50
CA ASP A 18 -2.34 4.09 21.52
C ASP A 18 -1.91 2.62 21.40
N ILE A 19 -1.29 2.24 20.28
CA ILE A 19 -0.86 0.87 20.00
C ILE A 19 0.67 0.81 20.06
N ALA A 20 1.18 0.34 21.19
CA ALA A 20 2.62 0.15 21.38
C ALA A 20 3.20 -0.79 20.30
N ALA A 21 4.36 -0.41 19.77
CA ALA A 21 5.08 -1.15 18.73
C ALA A 21 4.28 -1.42 17.43
N ILE A 22 3.27 -0.60 17.10
CA ILE A 22 2.56 -0.69 15.82
C ILE A 22 3.55 -0.60 14.65
N GLY A 23 3.45 -1.54 13.71
CA GLY A 23 4.34 -1.62 12.56
C GLY A 23 5.74 -2.21 12.84
N SER A 24 6.05 -2.63 14.08
CA SER A 24 7.36 -3.21 14.43
C SER A 24 7.77 -4.44 13.62
N GLN A 25 6.79 -5.19 13.10
CA GLN A 25 7.01 -6.36 12.25
C GLN A 25 6.80 -6.07 10.76
N PHE A 26 6.68 -4.80 10.37
CA PHE A 26 6.48 -4.44 8.97
C PHE A 26 7.72 -4.77 8.14
N ASP A 27 7.59 -5.78 7.27
CA ASP A 27 8.62 -6.12 6.28
C ASP A 27 8.34 -5.39 4.95
N LYS A 28 9.13 -4.33 4.71
CA LYS A 28 9.08 -3.54 3.47
C LYS A 28 9.29 -4.41 2.22
N LYS A 29 10.21 -5.37 2.26
CA LYS A 29 10.55 -6.20 1.10
C LYS A 29 9.41 -7.15 0.76
N HIS A 30 8.83 -7.79 1.78
CA HIS A 30 7.66 -8.63 1.60
C HIS A 30 6.49 -7.82 1.01
N TRP A 31 6.23 -6.62 1.54
CA TRP A 31 5.18 -5.74 1.02
C TRP A 31 5.39 -5.37 -0.46
N GLN A 32 6.61 -4.94 -0.83
CA GLN A 32 6.94 -4.58 -2.20
C GLN A 32 6.78 -5.76 -3.17
N GLN A 33 7.23 -6.96 -2.78
CA GLN A 33 7.08 -8.17 -3.58
C GLN A 33 5.60 -8.54 -3.79
N THR A 34 4.77 -8.38 -2.77
CA THR A 34 3.33 -8.61 -2.87
C THR A 34 2.67 -7.61 -3.83
N LEU A 35 3.03 -6.32 -3.75
CA LEU A 35 2.51 -5.31 -4.66
C LEU A 35 2.89 -5.57 -6.12
N GLN A 36 4.14 -5.95 -6.38
CA GLN A 36 4.61 -6.27 -7.73
C GLN A 36 3.88 -7.49 -8.32
N ARG A 37 3.71 -8.56 -7.52
CA ARG A 37 2.95 -9.75 -7.92
C ARG A 37 1.47 -9.43 -8.17
N ALA A 38 0.92 -8.47 -7.42
CA ALA A 38 -0.46 -8.05 -7.55
C ALA A 38 -0.74 -7.26 -8.85
N ARG A 39 0.27 -6.78 -9.60
CA ARG A 39 0.08 -6.16 -10.93
C ARG A 39 -1.07 -5.13 -10.98
N VAL A 40 -1.17 -4.29 -9.95
CA VAL A 40 -2.15 -3.18 -9.91
C VAL A 40 -1.78 -2.13 -10.97
N ASN A 41 -2.78 -1.41 -11.48
CA ASN A 41 -2.59 -0.42 -12.54
C ASN A 41 -2.26 0.96 -12.00
N SER A 42 -2.79 1.32 -10.84
CA SER A 42 -2.46 2.56 -10.15
C SER A 42 -2.61 2.42 -8.64
N ILE A 43 -1.88 3.26 -7.92
CA ILE A 43 -1.95 3.40 -6.47
C ILE A 43 -2.17 4.87 -6.21
N THR A 44 -3.27 5.19 -5.54
CA THR A 44 -3.43 6.50 -4.90
C THR A 44 -2.84 6.38 -3.50
N CYS A 45 -1.82 7.16 -3.20
CA CYS A 45 -1.14 7.13 -1.91
C CYS A 45 -1.33 8.47 -1.22
N PHE A 46 -1.85 8.49 0.00
CA PHE A 46 -1.77 9.67 0.85
C PHE A 46 -0.68 9.45 1.92
N SER A 47 0.10 10.49 2.13
CA SER A 47 0.89 10.63 3.34
C SER A 47 0.43 11.90 4.05
N LYS A 48 0.30 11.83 5.37
CA LYS A 48 0.37 13.03 6.21
C LYS A 48 1.84 13.41 6.41
#